data_AF-A0A382JF77-F1
#
_entry.id   AF-A0A382JF77-F1
#
_cell.length_a   1.000
_cell.length_b   1.000
_cell.length_c   1.000
_cell.angle_alpha   90.00
_cell.angle_beta   90.00
_cell.angle_gamma   90.00
#
_symmetry.space_group_name_H-M   'P 1'
#
loop_
_entity.id
_entity.type
_entity.pdbx_description
1 polymer ?
#
loop_
_entity_poly.entity_id
_entity_poly.type
_entity_poly.pdbx_seq_one_letter_code
_entity_poly.pdbx_strand_id
1 'polypeptide(L)'
;MKSKEYSKKNYSEWVIRNSLYWFSNYNKWSLEESEEFWSVSIQEDEESAIQELDRLINDYLLREKIMKKTEGVREKIALKVLQSIEEKIN
;
A
#
# COMPACT_ATOMS: atom_id res chain seq x y z
N MET A 1 -6.78 -19.43 -12.30
CA MET A 1 -5.63 -18.66 -11.79
C MET A 1 -5.43 -17.47 -12.70
N LYS A 2 -5.67 -16.27 -12.20
CA LYS A 2 -5.50 -15.02 -12.98
C LYS A 2 -4.25 -14.29 -12.51
N SER A 3 -3.49 -13.73 -13.44
CA SER A 3 -2.35 -12.88 -13.14
C SER A 3 -2.58 -11.46 -13.65
N LYS A 4 -2.04 -10.49 -12.92
CA LYS A 4 -2.07 -9.07 -13.28
C LYS A 4 -0.74 -8.41 -12.94
N GLU A 5 -0.24 -7.60 -13.86
CA GLU A 5 1.01 -6.87 -13.70
C GLU A 5 0.75 -5.40 -13.40
N TYR A 6 1.52 -4.86 -12.46
CA TYR A 6 1.47 -3.46 -12.06
C TYR A 6 2.84 -2.83 -12.26
N SER A 7 2.94 -1.81 -13.11
CA SER A 7 4.22 -1.13 -13.36
C SER A 7 4.71 -0.38 -12.13
N LYS A 8 5.98 -0.58 -11.77
CA LYS A 8 6.63 0.13 -10.65
C LYS A 8 6.67 1.65 -10.83
N LYS A 9 6.51 2.14 -12.06
CA LYS A 9 6.39 3.58 -12.36
C LYS A 9 5.14 4.22 -11.76
N ASN A 10 4.06 3.43 -11.64
CA ASN A 10 2.75 3.92 -11.21
C ASN A 10 2.34 3.38 -9.83
N TYR A 11 2.85 2.22 -9.44
CA TYR A 11 2.46 1.52 -8.22
C TYR A 11 3.70 1.24 -7.37
N SER A 12 3.77 1.87 -6.20
CA SER A 12 4.83 1.58 -5.24
C SER A 12 4.62 0.21 -4.61
N GLU A 13 5.70 -0.36 -4.08
CA GLU A 13 5.63 -1.59 -3.28
C GLU A 13 4.65 -1.44 -2.11
N TRP A 14 4.63 -0.27 -1.48
CA TRP A 14 3.73 0.04 -0.38
C TRP A 14 2.26 -0.10 -0.78
N VAL A 15 1.89 0.43 -1.96
CA VAL A 15 0.52 0.31 -2.47
C VAL A 15 0.17 -1.15 -2.75
N ILE A 16 1.04 -1.88 -3.46
CA ILE A 16 0.78 -3.29 -3.83
C ILE A 16 0.65 -4.15 -2.58
N ARG A 17 1.63 -4.13 -1.67
CA ARG A 17 1.62 -4.98 -0.48
C ARG A 17 0.44 -4.71 0.42
N ASN A 18 0.12 -3.45 0.70
CA ASN A 18 -1.02 -3.14 1.56
C ASN A 18 -2.35 -3.58 0.92
N SER A 19 -2.51 -3.39 -0.39
CA SER A 19 -3.71 -3.85 -1.10
C SER A 19 -3.85 -5.38 -1.00
N LEU A 20 -2.75 -6.10 -1.24
CA LEU A 20 -2.72 -7.55 -1.15
C LEU A 20 -2.96 -8.06 0.28
N TYR A 21 -2.44 -7.41 1.32
CA TYR A 21 -2.71 -7.79 2.71
C TYR A 21 -4.20 -7.69 3.07
N TRP A 22 -4.91 -6.66 2.60
CA TRP A 22 -6.36 -6.58 2.81
C TRP A 22 -7.14 -7.56 1.94
N PHE A 23 -6.62 -7.84 0.74
CA PHE A 23 -7.18 -8.84 -0.17
C PHE A 23 -7.05 -10.27 0.38
N SER A 24 -5.98 -10.59 1.14
CA SER A 24 -5.75 -11.89 1.79
C SER A 24 -6.90 -12.36 2.68
N ASN A 25 -7.73 -11.45 3.17
CA ASN A 25 -8.89 -11.80 4.00
C ASN A 25 -9.91 -12.66 3.25
N TYR A 26 -9.90 -12.61 1.91
CA TYR A 26 -10.89 -13.26 1.07
C TYR A 26 -10.26 -14.18 0.03
N ASN A 27 -9.03 -13.91 -0.40
CA ASN A 27 -8.41 -14.55 -1.56
C ASN A 27 -6.94 -14.88 -1.33
N LYS A 28 -6.50 -16.05 -1.81
CA LYS A 28 -5.07 -16.40 -1.84
C LYS A 28 -4.38 -15.77 -3.05
N TRP A 29 -3.21 -15.18 -2.80
CA TRP A 29 -2.38 -14.55 -3.83
C TRP A 29 -0.90 -14.89 -3.67
N SER A 30 -0.15 -14.74 -4.75
CA SER A 30 1.31 -14.64 -4.74
C SER A 30 1.74 -13.34 -5.42
N LEU A 31 2.88 -12.81 -4.97
CA LEU A 31 3.50 -11.61 -5.51
C LEU A 31 4.92 -11.95 -5.93
N GLU A 32 5.20 -11.73 -7.21
CA GLU A 32 6.53 -11.80 -7.78
C GLU A 32 7.00 -10.40 -8.17
N GLU A 33 8.29 -10.16 -8.02
CA GLU A 33 8.92 -8.89 -8.32
C GLU A 33 9.88 -9.06 -9.50
N SER A 34 9.73 -8.20 -10.49
CA SER A 34 10.71 -8.01 -11.58
C SER A 34 11.30 -6.59 -11.50
N GLU A 35 12.19 -6.22 -12.42
CA GLU A 35 12.75 -4.86 -12.46
C GLU A 35 11.66 -3.79 -12.69
N GLU A 36 10.72 -4.04 -13.60
CA GLU A 36 9.74 -3.03 -14.05
C GLU A 36 8.32 -3.24 -13.48
N PHE A 37 8.02 -4.44 -12.97
CA PHE A 37 6.66 -4.83 -12.60
C PHE A 37 6.56 -5.59 -11.28
N TRP A 38 5.41 -5.42 -10.65
CA TRP A 38 4.85 -6.31 -9.64
C TRP A 38 3.86 -7.26 -10.31
N SER A 39 4.13 -8.57 -10.25
CA SER A 39 3.29 -9.58 -10.87
C SER A 39 2.48 -10.29 -9.79
N VAL A 40 1.18 -10.05 -9.76
CA VAL A 40 0.24 -10.62 -8.79
C VAL A 40 -0.48 -11.80 -9.43
N SER A 41 -0.44 -12.97 -8.79
CA SER A 41 -1.25 -14.12 -9.19
C SER A 41 -2.31 -14.41 -8.13
N ILE A 42 -3.55 -14.57 -8.56
CA ILE A 42 -4.71 -14.86 -7.73
C ILE A 42 -5.14 -16.31 -7.98
N GLN A 43 -5.30 -17.08 -6.91
CA GLN A 43 -5.67 -18.50 -7.03
C GLN A 43 -7.11 -18.67 -7.52
N GLU A 44 -8.04 -17.84 -7.06
CA GLU A 44 -9.43 -17.84 -7.50
C GLU A 44 -9.55 -17.26 -8.92
N ASP A 45 -10.44 -17.85 -9.73
CA ASP A 45 -10.68 -17.45 -11.12
C ASP A 45 -11.92 -16.55 -11.25
N GLU A 46 -12.31 -15.87 -10.17
CA GLU A 46 -13.48 -15.00 -10.18
C GLU A 46 -13.13 -13.60 -10.68
N GLU A 47 -14.02 -12.98 -11.46
CA GLU A 47 -13.87 -11.58 -11.88
C GLU A 47 -14.06 -10.59 -10.72
N SER A 48 -14.90 -10.96 -9.76
CA SER A 48 -15.11 -10.25 -8.49
C SER A 48 -13.80 -10.01 -7.73
N ALA A 49 -12.92 -11.01 -7.72
CA ALA A 49 -11.63 -10.97 -7.04
C ALA A 49 -10.69 -9.90 -7.63
N ILE A 50 -10.66 -9.75 -8.96
CA ILE A 50 -9.88 -8.69 -9.62
C ILE A 50 -10.46 -7.32 -9.35
N GLN A 51 -11.79 -7.17 -9.43
CA GLN A 51 -12.45 -5.90 -9.17
C GLN A 51 -12.20 -5.41 -7.73
N GLU A 52 -12.24 -6.33 -6.77
CA GLU A 52 -11.92 -6.03 -5.38
C GLU A 52 -10.45 -5.64 -5.20
N LEU A 53 -9.52 -6.36 -5.83
CA LEU A 53 -8.10 -5.98 -5.80
C LEU A 53 -7.88 -4.58 -6.39
N ASP A 54 -8.51 -4.28 -7.52
CA ASP A 54 -8.39 -2.96 -8.16
C ASP A 54 -8.97 -1.84 -7.29
N ARG A 55 -10.06 -2.10 -6.57
CA ARG A 55 -10.61 -1.17 -5.58
C ARG A 55 -9.60 -0.90 -4.45
N LEU A 56 -9.00 -1.94 -3.88
CA LEU A 56 -8.00 -1.80 -2.82
C LEU A 56 -6.76 -1.04 -3.30
N ILE A 57 -6.28 -1.32 -4.52
CA ILE A 57 -5.15 -0.59 -5.13
C ILE A 57 -5.46 0.90 -5.26
N ASN A 58 -6.66 1.26 -5.70
CA ASN A 58 -7.08 2.66 -5.81
C ASN A 58 -7.13 3.36 -4.45
N ASP A 59 -7.67 2.68 -3.42
CA ASP A 59 -7.71 3.21 -2.05
C ASP A 59 -6.30 3.47 -1.52
N TYR A 60 -5.37 2.54 -1.77
CA TYR A 60 -3.98 2.68 -1.32
C TYR A 60 -3.19 3.72 -2.10
N LEU A 61 -3.43 3.90 -3.40
CA LEU A 61 -2.89 5.02 -4.17
C LEU A 61 -3.33 6.37 -3.59
N LEU A 62 -4.61 6.49 -3.23
CA LEU A 62 -5.12 7.72 -2.61
C LEU A 62 -4.48 7.97 -1.25
N ARG A 63 -4.38 6.93 -0.41
CA ARG A 63 -3.72 7.00 0.90
C ARG A 63 -2.26 7.43 0.76
N GLU A 64 -1.52 6.85 -0.17
CA GLU A 64 -0.12 7.23 -0.41
C GLU A 64 0.00 8.70 -0.82
N LYS A 65 -0.88 9.18 -1.72
CA LYS A 65 -0.92 10.59 -2.12
C LYS A 65 -1.20 11.52 -0.93
N ILE A 66 -2.14 11.16 -0.06
CA ILE A 66 -2.44 11.92 1.17
C ILE A 66 -1.24 11.88 2.11
N MET A 67 -0.60 10.71 2.28
CA MET A 67 0.57 10.55 3.14
C MET A 67 1.72 11.44 2.69
N LYS A 68 2.02 11.48 1.39
CA LYS A 68 3.05 12.36 0.79
C LYS A 68 2.70 13.84 1.03
N LYS A 69 1.44 14.23 0.81
CA LYS A 69 1.00 15.63 1.04
C LYS A 69 1.02 16.08 2.51
N THR A 70 0.94 15.13 3.45
CA THR A 70 0.85 15.44 4.89
C THR A 70 2.12 15.09 5.66
N GLU A 71 3.18 14.64 4.98
CA GLU A 71 4.45 14.23 5.58
C GLU A 71 5.05 15.30 6.50
N GLY A 72 5.28 16.51 5.99
CA GLY A 72 5.86 17.59 6.79
C GLY A 72 5.01 18.03 7.98
N VAL A 73 3.67 17.87 7.93
CA VAL A 73 2.82 18.15 9.09
C VAL A 73 2.98 17.06 10.15
N ARG A 74 3.03 15.78 9.74
CA ARG A 74 3.26 14.66 10.67
C ARG A 74 4.62 14.76 11.34
N GLU A 75 5.66 15.11 10.60
CA GLU A 75 7.00 15.33 11.15
C GLU A 75 7.02 16.44 12.20
N LYS A 76 6.39 17.58 11.91
CA LYS A 76 6.27 18.69 12.88
C LYS A 76 5.54 18.29 14.16
N ILE A 77 4.46 17.52 14.03
CA ILE A 77 3.73 17.00 15.20
C ILE A 77 4.64 16.07 16.01
N ALA A 78 5.31 15.12 15.35
CA ALA A 78 6.21 14.18 16.03
C ALA A 78 7.36 14.91 16.76
N LEU A 79 8.01 15.87 16.09
CA LEU A 79 9.06 16.69 16.71
C LEU A 79 8.54 17.48 17.91
N LYS A 80 7.35 18.08 17.82
CA LYS A 80 6.79 18.84 18.94
C LYS A 80 6.46 17.96 20.14
N VAL A 81 5.98 16.74 19.89
CA VAL A 81 5.74 15.74 20.95
C VAL A 81 7.05 15.33 21.60
N LEU A 82 8.09 15.02 20.81
CA LEU A 82 9.40 14.64 21.33
C LEU A 82 10.02 15.76 22.18
N GLN A 83 9.99 17.01 21.70
CA GLN A 83 10.45 18.18 22.46
C GLN A 83 9.72 18.33 23.79
N SER A 84 8.39 18.17 23.80
CA SER A 84 7.61 18.27 25.03
C SER A 84 7.93 17.16 26.04
N ILE A 85 8.35 15.98 25.58
CA ILE A 85 8.82 14.90 26.45
C ILE A 85 10.20 15.23 27.01
N GLU A 86 11.12 15.72 26.16
CA GLU A 86 12.47 16.11 26.55
C GLU A 86 12.45 17.24 27.60
N GLU A 87 11.61 18.27 27.42
CA GLU A 87 11.40 19.35 28.39
C GLU A 87 10.86 18.89 29.75
N LYS A 88 10.25 17.71 29.84
CA LYS A 88 9.71 17.15 31.10
C LYS A 88 10.68 16.23 31.83
N ILE A 89 11.65 15.68 31.10
CA ILE A 89 12.64 14.72 31.63
C ILE A 89 13.91 15.45 32.09
N ASN A 90 14.20 16.61 31.51
CA ASN A 90 15.24 17.54 31.95
C ASN A 90 14.72 18.56 32.97
#